data_AF-A0A6A4WR24-F1
#
_entry.id   AF-A0A6A4WR24-F1
#
_cell.length_a   1.000
_cell.length_b   1.000
_cell.length_c   1.000
_cell.angle_alpha   90.00
_cell.angle_beta   90.00
_cell.angle_gamma   90.00
#
_symmetry.space_group_name_H-M   'P 1'
#
loop_
_entity.id
_entity.type
_entity.pdbx_description
1 polymer ?
#
loop_
_entity_poly.entity_id
_entity_poly.type
_entity_poly.pdbx_seq_one_letter_code
_entity_poly.pdbx_strand_id
1 'polypeptide(L)'
;MEGRPPPPVRGPNRLDAVETHQLRAGHWSGSAQYLHRIGRHPSPECAQCSDRGCRAGWCRACGEEADTPDHVLLRCPALMNARLRIFGTIFPSLSDVRRDDAVAALARVARAVKATAHQSLEGQHNNNNSYSP
;
A
#
# COMPACT_ATOMS: atom_id res chain seq x y z
N MET A 1 -6.76 22.58 -14.70
CA MET A 1 -7.50 21.30 -14.86
C MET A 1 -8.78 21.42 -14.05
N GLU A 2 -9.89 21.73 -14.72
CA GLU A 2 -11.20 21.98 -14.10
C GLU A 2 -11.94 20.69 -13.71
N GLY A 3 -12.17 20.53 -12.41
CA GLY A 3 -13.51 20.77 -11.86
C GLY A 3 -14.55 19.66 -11.88
N ARG A 4 -14.32 18.48 -12.46
CA ARG A 4 -15.23 17.34 -12.25
C ARG A 4 -14.75 16.51 -11.06
N PRO A 5 -15.52 16.41 -9.95
CA PRO A 5 -15.18 15.49 -8.88
C PRO A 5 -15.12 14.07 -9.44
N PRO A 6 -14.14 13.26 -9.01
CA PRO A 6 -14.04 11.85 -9.39
C PRO A 6 -15.38 11.12 -9.15
N PRO A 7 -15.76 10.15 -10.01
CA PRO A 7 -16.98 9.38 -9.81
C PRO A 7 -17.04 8.72 -8.41
N PRO A 8 -18.25 8.45 -7.90
CA PRO A 8 -18.40 7.79 -6.61
C PRO A 8 -17.80 6.38 -6.62
N VAL A 9 -16.98 6.06 -5.63
CA VAL A 9 -16.49 4.70 -5.40
C VAL A 9 -17.64 3.86 -4.85
N ARG A 10 -18.06 2.82 -5.59
CA ARG A 10 -18.97 1.79 -5.07
C ARG A 10 -18.15 0.79 -4.26
N GLY A 11 -18.23 0.87 -2.93
CA GLY A 11 -17.51 0.00 -2.01
C GLY A 11 -18.41 -0.50 -0.88
N PRO A 12 -18.03 -1.58 -0.18
CA PRO A 12 -18.86 -2.19 0.86
C PRO A 12 -18.93 -1.35 2.15
N ASN A 13 -17.98 -0.44 2.39
CA ASN A 13 -17.99 0.46 3.54
C ASN A 13 -17.25 1.80 3.25
N ARG A 14 -17.44 2.79 4.15
CA ARG A 14 -16.87 4.14 4.05
C ARG A 14 -15.34 4.15 4.02
N LEU A 15 -14.67 3.29 4.80
CA LEU A 15 -13.22 3.29 4.92
C LEU A 15 -12.56 2.87 3.59
N ASP A 16 -13.10 1.83 2.95
CA ASP A 16 -12.63 1.37 1.64
C ASP A 16 -12.80 2.45 0.56
N ALA A 17 -13.91 3.20 0.62
CA ALA A 17 -14.15 4.30 -0.32
C ALA A 17 -13.16 5.46 -0.12
N VAL A 18 -12.89 5.85 1.12
CA VAL A 18 -11.89 6.89 1.46
C VAL A 18 -10.51 6.48 0.98
N GLU A 19 -10.11 5.23 1.27
CA GLU A 19 -8.81 4.71 0.87
C GLU A 19 -8.64 4.65 -0.65
N THR A 20 -9.67 4.21 -1.38
CA THR A 20 -9.67 4.20 -2.84
C THR A 20 -9.48 5.62 -3.40
N HIS A 21 -10.19 6.60 -2.84
CA HIS A 21 -10.06 8.00 -3.21
C HIS A 21 -8.64 8.53 -2.96
N GLN A 22 -8.09 8.21 -1.80
CA GLN A 22 -6.76 8.58 -1.38
C GLN A 22 -5.67 8.04 -2.33
N LEU A 23 -5.70 6.73 -2.61
CA LEU A 23 -4.79 6.11 -3.56
C LEU A 23 -4.89 6.75 -4.95
N ARG A 24 -6.10 6.99 -5.44
CA ARG A 24 -6.33 7.65 -6.72
C ARG A 24 -5.80 9.08 -6.77
N ALA A 25 -5.90 9.82 -5.66
CA ALA A 25 -5.41 11.19 -5.54
C ALA A 25 -3.89 11.26 -5.33
N GLY A 26 -3.18 10.13 -5.23
CA GLY A 26 -1.74 10.10 -4.95
C GLY A 26 -1.40 10.40 -3.47
N HIS A 27 -2.38 10.34 -2.57
CA HIS A 27 -2.20 10.63 -1.15
C HIS A 27 -2.87 9.56 -0.30
N TRP A 28 -2.09 8.75 0.42
CA TRP A 28 -2.64 7.64 1.19
C TRP A 28 -2.22 7.68 2.66
N SER A 29 -3.19 7.89 3.56
CA SER A 29 -2.93 8.00 5.00
C SER A 29 -2.61 6.65 5.67
N GLY A 30 -2.90 5.54 4.98
CA GLY A 30 -2.55 4.19 5.43
C GLY A 30 -1.16 3.71 4.96
N SER A 31 -0.42 4.53 4.22
CA SER A 31 0.88 4.13 3.68
C SER A 31 1.96 4.12 4.78
N ALA A 32 2.82 3.10 4.77
CA ALA A 32 3.95 3.02 5.71
C ALA A 32 4.87 4.24 5.57
N GLN A 33 5.15 4.70 4.33
CA GLN A 33 5.95 5.90 4.08
C GLN A 33 5.32 7.15 4.69
N TYR A 34 4.00 7.32 4.57
CA TYR A 34 3.29 8.45 5.14
C TYR A 34 3.35 8.41 6.66
N LEU A 35 3.01 7.26 7.25
CA LEU A 35 2.99 7.06 8.70
C LEU A 35 4.38 7.22 9.33
N HIS A 36 5.42 6.75 8.65
CA HIS A 36 6.82 6.96 9.04
C HIS A 36 7.18 8.44 9.03
N ARG A 37 6.84 9.17 7.95
CA ARG A 37 7.14 10.59 7.79
C ARG A 37 6.53 11.46 8.90
N ILE A 38 5.37 11.08 9.43
CA ILE A 38 4.69 11.82 10.50
C ILE A 38 4.96 11.26 11.91
N GLY A 39 5.91 10.33 12.04
CA GLY A 39 6.31 9.74 13.32
C GLY A 39 5.27 8.83 13.97
N ARG A 40 4.27 8.34 13.23
CA ARG A 40 3.24 7.41 13.76
C ARG A 40 3.65 5.94 13.73
N HIS A 41 4.61 5.58 12.90
CA HIS A 41 5.26 4.26 12.89
C HIS A 41 6.78 4.44 12.82
N PRO A 42 7.41 4.87 13.93
CA PRO A 42 8.86 4.98 14.02
C PRO A 42 9.50 3.58 13.93
N SER A 43 10.72 3.50 13.40
CA SER A 43 11.61 2.33 13.58
C SER A 43 12.74 2.68 14.57
N PRO A 44 13.43 1.68 15.14
CA PRO A 44 14.56 1.93 16.04
C PRO A 44 15.67 2.78 15.40
N GLU A 45 15.87 2.66 14.09
CA GLU A 45 16.92 3.34 13.34
C GLU A 45 16.49 4.73 12.82
N CYS A 46 15.19 5.00 12.78
CA CYS A 46 14.65 6.29 12.35
C CYS A 46 13.24 6.51 12.93
N ALA A 47 13.10 7.48 13.83
CA ALA A 47 11.80 7.83 14.41
C ALA A 47 10.87 8.56 13.42
N GLN A 48 11.45 9.40 12.55
CA GLN A 48 10.72 10.16 11.53
C GLN A 48 11.69 10.74 10.49
N CYS A 49 11.51 10.38 9.22
CA CYS A 49 12.15 11.11 8.11
C CYS A 49 11.24 11.11 6.87
N SER A 50 11.53 11.99 5.92
CA SER A 50 10.85 12.02 4.63
C SER A 50 11.58 11.24 3.53
N ASP A 51 12.67 10.54 3.86
CA ASP A 51 13.47 9.80 2.90
C ASP A 51 12.71 8.56 2.39
N ARG A 52 12.63 8.41 1.07
CA ARG A 52 12.03 7.23 0.41
C ARG A 52 12.97 6.02 0.39
N GLY A 53 14.26 6.23 0.63
CA GLY A 53 15.25 5.17 0.84
C GLY A 53 15.17 4.55 2.23
N CYS A 54 14.47 5.17 3.18
CA CYS A 54 14.35 4.65 4.53
C CYS A 54 13.48 3.39 4.58
N ARG A 55 14.06 2.26 5.00
CA ARG A 55 13.38 0.95 5.08
C ARG A 55 12.14 0.98 5.98
N ALA A 56 12.10 1.84 6.98
CA ALA A 56 10.93 2.02 7.85
C ALA A 56 9.68 2.49 7.09
N GLY A 57 9.86 3.21 5.97
CA GLY A 57 8.78 3.66 5.10
C GLY A 57 8.45 2.72 3.93
N TRP A 58 9.14 1.59 3.81
CA TRP A 58 8.95 0.69 2.67
C TRP A 58 7.63 -0.08 2.71
N CYS A 59 7.18 -0.47 1.52
CA CYS A 59 5.95 -1.22 1.30
C CYS A 59 6.01 -2.56 2.03
N ARG A 60 5.14 -2.76 3.03
CA ARG A 60 5.06 -4.01 3.79
C ARG A 60 4.66 -5.23 2.97
N ALA A 61 4.18 -5.04 1.73
CA ALA A 61 3.82 -6.14 0.85
C ALA A 61 5.05 -6.76 0.14
N CYS A 62 5.99 -5.93 -0.32
CA CYS A 62 7.17 -6.41 -1.07
C CYS A 62 8.50 -6.14 -0.37
N GLY A 63 8.60 -5.12 0.48
CA GLY A 63 9.81 -4.76 1.18
C GLY A 63 10.93 -4.20 0.28
N GLU A 64 10.60 -3.68 -0.90
CA GLU A 64 11.59 -3.26 -1.91
C GLU A 64 11.61 -1.75 -2.18
N GLU A 65 10.51 -1.03 -1.91
CA GLU A 65 10.39 0.38 -2.23
C GLU A 65 9.45 1.10 -1.23
N ALA A 66 9.61 2.41 -1.06
CA ALA A 66 8.69 3.28 -0.33
C ALA A 66 7.21 2.99 -0.63
N ASP A 67 6.42 2.85 0.45
CA ASP A 67 5.00 2.56 0.39
C ASP A 67 4.22 3.80 -0.08
N THR A 68 4.07 3.93 -1.40
CA THR A 68 3.42 5.06 -2.06
C THR A 68 2.28 4.56 -2.95
N PRO A 69 1.28 5.41 -3.24
CA PRO A 69 0.22 5.05 -4.18
C PRO A 69 0.77 4.57 -5.52
N ASP A 70 1.71 5.30 -6.13
CA ASP A 70 2.32 4.91 -7.41
C ASP A 70 3.02 3.55 -7.33
N HIS A 71 3.72 3.27 -6.21
CA HIS A 71 4.30 1.96 -6.00
C HIS A 71 3.22 0.87 -5.98
N VAL A 72 2.20 0.98 -5.11
CA VAL A 72 1.13 -0.02 -4.99
C VAL A 72 0.38 -0.22 -6.30
N LEU A 73 0.06 0.88 -6.98
CA LEU A 73 -0.79 0.88 -8.17
C LEU A 73 -0.06 0.40 -9.42
N LEU A 74 1.24 0.68 -9.57
CA LEU A 74 1.95 0.50 -10.84
C LEU A 74 3.11 -0.49 -10.77
N ARG A 75 3.79 -0.60 -9.62
CA ARG A 75 5.15 -1.20 -9.57
C ARG A 75 5.32 -2.33 -8.57
N CYS A 76 4.50 -2.40 -7.53
CA CYS A 76 4.67 -3.34 -6.42
C CYS A 76 4.73 -4.79 -6.93
N PRO A 77 5.86 -5.50 -6.79
CA PRO A 77 6.02 -6.87 -7.30
C PRO A 77 5.00 -7.84 -6.68
N ALA A 78 4.72 -7.68 -5.39
CA ALA A 78 3.73 -8.48 -4.67
C ALA A 78 2.29 -8.36 -5.21
N LEU A 79 2.02 -7.35 -6.06
CA LEU A 79 0.73 -7.10 -6.67
C LEU A 79 0.71 -7.34 -8.19
N MET A 80 1.77 -7.91 -8.78
CA MET A 80 1.84 -8.21 -10.22
C MET A 80 0.65 -9.05 -10.70
N ASN A 81 0.38 -10.16 -10.01
CA ASN A 81 -0.74 -11.04 -10.38
C ASN A 81 -2.11 -10.36 -10.23
N ALA A 82 -2.25 -9.46 -9.26
CA ALA A 82 -3.47 -8.69 -9.08
C ALA A 82 -3.67 -7.71 -10.24
N ARG A 83 -2.61 -7.00 -10.65
CA ARG A 83 -2.64 -6.11 -11.80
C ARG A 83 -2.99 -6.86 -13.08
N LEU A 84 -2.38 -8.02 -13.32
CA LEU A 84 -2.71 -8.87 -14.48
C LEU A 84 -4.19 -9.24 -14.53
N ARG A 85 -4.77 -9.64 -13.39
CA ARG A 85 -6.20 -10.02 -13.30
C ARG A 85 -7.16 -8.84 -13.48
N ILE A 86 -6.78 -7.66 -12.98
CA ILE A 86 -7.65 -6.47 -12.97
C ILE A 86 -7.56 -5.70 -14.30
N PHE A 87 -6.34 -5.53 -14.84
CA PHE A 87 -6.07 -4.68 -16.00
C PHE A 87 -5.73 -5.47 -17.27
N GLY A 88 -5.54 -6.79 -17.18
CA GLY A 88 -5.02 -7.60 -18.29
C GLY A 88 -3.53 -7.40 -18.56
N THR A 89 -2.83 -6.60 -17.74
CA THR A 89 -1.40 -6.32 -17.85
C THR A 89 -0.76 -6.16 -16.46
N ILE A 90 0.52 -6.54 -16.34
CA ILE A 90 1.31 -6.30 -15.12
C ILE A 90 1.82 -4.86 -15.02
N PHE A 91 1.78 -4.10 -16.12
CA PHE A 91 2.25 -2.72 -16.25
C PHE A 91 1.11 -1.79 -16.73
N PRO A 92 0.07 -1.56 -15.91
CA PRO A 92 -0.99 -0.62 -16.26
C PRO A 92 -0.43 0.82 -16.32
N SER A 93 -0.99 1.64 -17.17
CA SER A 93 -0.73 3.09 -17.18
C SER A 93 -1.49 3.78 -16.05
N LEU A 94 -1.06 4.99 -15.67
CA LEU A 94 -1.81 5.83 -14.72
C LEU A 94 -3.27 6.05 -15.15
N SER A 95 -3.54 6.09 -16.45
CA SER A 95 -4.89 6.22 -16.98
C SER A 95 -5.74 4.98 -16.70
N ASP A 96 -5.17 3.78 -16.82
CA ASP A 96 -5.86 2.52 -16.53
C ASP A 96 -6.25 2.44 -15.05
N VAL A 97 -5.35 2.88 -14.17
CA VAL A 97 -5.59 2.86 -12.73
C VAL A 97 -6.48 4.01 -12.24
N ARG A 98 -6.89 4.97 -13.08
CA ARG A 98 -7.82 6.04 -12.64
C ARG A 98 -9.27 5.57 -12.55
N ARG A 99 -9.56 4.33 -12.96
CA ARG A 99 -10.86 3.68 -12.80
C ARG A 99 -11.07 3.23 -11.35
N ASP A 100 -12.11 3.73 -10.70
CA ASP A 100 -12.35 3.51 -9.25
C ASP A 100 -12.54 2.04 -8.87
N ASP A 101 -13.21 1.26 -9.71
CA ASP A 101 -13.41 -0.18 -9.53
C ASP A 101 -12.07 -0.93 -9.48
N ALA A 102 -11.15 -0.54 -10.35
CA ALA A 102 -9.83 -1.14 -10.44
C ALA A 102 -8.92 -0.73 -9.26
N VAL A 103 -8.92 0.55 -8.86
CA VAL A 103 -8.21 1.00 -7.65
C VAL A 103 -8.74 0.29 -6.43
N ALA A 104 -10.06 0.21 -6.26
CA ALA A 104 -10.67 -0.44 -5.11
C ALA A 104 -10.32 -1.94 -5.07
N ALA A 105 -10.32 -2.63 -6.21
CA ALA A 105 -9.91 -4.02 -6.30
C ALA A 105 -8.44 -4.20 -5.92
N LEU A 106 -7.54 -3.38 -6.46
CA LEU A 106 -6.13 -3.48 -6.17
C LEU A 106 -5.80 -3.09 -4.72
N ALA A 107 -6.46 -2.07 -4.17
CA ALA A 107 -6.33 -1.65 -2.77
C ALA A 107 -6.73 -2.78 -1.81
N ARG A 108 -7.82 -3.51 -2.11
CA ARG A 108 -8.23 -4.68 -1.32
C ARG A 108 -7.15 -5.76 -1.29
N VAL A 109 -6.58 -6.08 -2.46
CA VAL A 109 -5.50 -7.08 -2.52
C VAL A 109 -4.26 -6.58 -1.77
N ALA A 110 -3.90 -5.30 -1.93
CA ALA A 110 -2.78 -4.69 -1.21
C ALA A 110 -2.93 -4.82 0.31
N ARG A 111 -4.13 -4.55 0.85
CA ARG A 111 -4.42 -4.74 2.29
C ARG A 111 -4.27 -6.20 2.71
N ALA A 112 -4.84 -7.12 1.96
CA ALA A 112 -4.77 -8.55 2.28
C ALA A 112 -3.31 -9.04 2.31
N VAL A 113 -2.51 -8.70 1.29
CA VAL A 113 -1.10 -9.09 1.20
C VAL A 113 -0.27 -8.47 2.33
N LYS A 114 -0.51 -7.19 2.66
CA LYS A 114 0.17 -6.53 3.78
C LYS A 114 -0.19 -7.17 5.13
N ALA A 115 -1.44 -7.56 5.32
CA ALA A 115 -1.88 -8.25 6.54
C ALA A 115 -1.22 -9.62 6.69
N THR A 116 -1.14 -10.40 5.61
CA THR A 116 -0.45 -11.70 5.62
C THR A 116 1.05 -11.56 5.83
N ALA A 117 1.68 -10.55 5.21
CA ALA A 117 3.11 -10.30 5.39
C ALA A 117 3.44 -9.88 6.84
N HIS A 118 2.58 -9.07 7.46
CA HIS A 118 2.72 -8.68 8.87
C HIS A 118 2.64 -9.89 9.81
N GLN A 119 1.65 -10.76 9.61
CA GLN A 119 1.46 -11.98 10.42
C GLN A 119 2.65 -12.94 10.31
N SER A 120 3.26 -13.06 9.13
CA SER A 120 4.47 -13.85 8.93
C SER A 120 5.69 -13.28 9.68
N LEU A 121 5.84 -11.96 9.76
CA LEU A 121 6.92 -11.30 10.49
C LEU A 121 6.74 -11.41 12.02
N GLU A 122 5.51 -11.33 12.52
CA GLU A 122 5.18 -11.52 13.94
C GLU A 122 5.34 -12.98 14.37
N GLY A 123 4.93 -13.94 13.53
CA GLY A 123 5.13 -15.37 13.78
C GLY A 123 6.61 -15.76 13.85
N GLN A 124 7.47 -15.12 13.04
CA GLN A 124 8.92 -15.32 13.11
C GLN A 124 9.55 -14.73 14.38
N HIS A 125 9.12 -13.56 14.84
CA HIS A 125 9.57 -12.99 16.12
C HIS A 125 9.17 -13.88 17.30
N ASN A 126 7.95 -14.43 17.31
CA ASN A 126 7.47 -15.29 18.40
C ASN A 126 8.18 -16.65 18.44
N ASN A 127 8.53 -17.21 17.28
CA ASN A 127 9.30 -18.46 17.21
C ASN A 127 10.76 -18.26 17.63
N ASN A 128 11.37 -17.11 17.33
CA ASN A 128 12.75 -16.80 17.74
C ASN A 128 12.87 -16.51 19.25
N ASN A 129 11.78 -16.13 19.92
CA ASN A 129 11.76 -15.94 21.37
C ASN A 129 11.51 -17.24 22.16
N SER A 130 11.24 -18.35 21.47
CA SER A 130 11.05 -19.68 22.07
C SER A 130 12.36 -20.50 22.16
N TYR A 131 13.46 -19.97 21.60
CA TYR A 131 14.81 -20.51 21.72
C TYR A 131 15.69 -19.47 22.41
N SER A 132 15.54 -19.32 23.73
CA SER A 132 16.57 -18.75 24.59
C SER A 132 16.69 -19.67 25.81
N PRO A 133 17.88 -20.24 26.08
CA PRO A 133 18.12 -21.13 27.23
C PRO A 133 18.10 -20.39 28.56
#